data_AF-A0A8J6F8K7-F1
#
_entry.id   AF-A0A8J6F8K7-F1
#
_cell.length_a   1.000
_cell.length_b   1.000
_cell.length_c   1.000
_cell.angle_alpha   90.00
_cell.angle_beta   90.00
_cell.angle_gamma   90.00
#
_symmetry.space_group_name_H-M   'P 1'
#
loop_
_entity.id
_entity.type
_entity.pdbx_description
1 polymer ?
#
loop_
_entity_poly.entity_id
_entity_poly.type
_entity_poly.pdbx_seq_one_letter_code
_entity_poly.pdbx_strand_id
1 'polypeptide(L)'
;MLQLGRVVRQSRAGLRWHHCAAAEVKNEPILEFKHGSPERSALQKALQDLKGKTEEIPCVVGGEAVWTKDVRYQLSPFNHSHKVAKYCYADKDLLNRAINAALSARKEWDLKPVEDRAQVFFKAADLLSGPRRAEVLAKTMIGQGKTVIQAEIDAAAELIDFFRFNAKYALQLQREELISVPVSTNRLVYRGLEGFVAAVSPFNFTAIGGNLAGAPALMGNVVLWKPSDTAMLSNYAVYKILQEAGLPPNVIQFVPADGPVFGDTVTSSEHLSGINFTGSVPTFKRLWKQVSENLDRYRTFPRLAGECGGKNFHFVHKSADVESAVNGAIRSAFEYSGQKCSACSRLYAPDSLWPQIKARLLEEHGKIKVGNPADDFSTFTSAVIDEKAFRRIQGWIKHAEESPSLTILAGGRCDNSVGYVVEPTIIESKDPKERIMEEVTCSPITEHPYI
;
A
#
# COMPACT_ATOMS: atom_id res chain seq x y z
N MET A 1 13.26 -0.05 22.65
CA MET A 1 12.44 -0.74 23.67
C MET A 1 11.85 0.27 24.64
N LEU A 2 10.60 0.67 24.43
CA LEU A 2 9.81 1.41 25.43
C LEU A 2 9.30 0.38 26.45
N GLN A 3 9.65 0.52 27.73
CA GLN A 3 9.03 -0.27 28.81
C GLN A 3 7.70 0.38 29.20
N LEU A 4 6.61 -0.37 29.07
CA LEU A 4 5.26 0.08 29.45
C LEU A 4 4.99 -0.23 30.94
N GLY A 5 4.65 0.80 31.72
CA GLY A 5 4.22 0.66 33.12
C GLY A 5 2.74 0.28 33.26
N ARG A 6 2.37 -0.50 34.27
CA ARG A 6 0.98 -0.89 34.59
C ARG A 6 0.44 -0.06 35.76
N VAL A 7 -0.78 0.46 35.64
CA VAL A 7 -1.53 1.07 36.76
C VAL A 7 -2.72 0.18 37.11
N VAL A 8 -2.89 -0.13 38.40
CA VAL A 8 -3.95 -1.02 38.91
C VAL A 8 -4.98 -0.20 39.67
N ARG A 9 -6.27 -0.34 39.34
CA ARG A 9 -7.38 0.12 40.19
C ARG A 9 -8.24 -1.08 40.58
N GLN A 10 -8.47 -1.25 41.90
CA GLN A 10 -9.23 -2.38 42.43
C GLN A 10 -10.74 -2.11 42.36
N SER A 11 -11.51 -3.12 41.91
CA SER A 11 -12.95 -3.23 42.15
C SER A 11 -13.19 -4.33 43.20
N ARG A 12 -14.26 -4.22 44.00
CA ARG A 12 -14.62 -5.19 45.04
C ARG A 12 -15.27 -6.49 44.51
N ALA A 13 -15.42 -6.66 43.19
CA ALA A 13 -16.17 -7.78 42.61
C ALA A 13 -15.37 -8.48 41.51
N GLY A 14 -14.62 -9.54 41.86
CA GLY A 14 -14.11 -10.61 40.98
C GLY A 14 -13.17 -10.27 39.81
N LEU A 15 -13.48 -9.25 39.01
CA LEU A 15 -12.73 -8.79 37.84
C LEU A 15 -11.91 -7.55 38.17
N ARG A 16 -10.61 -7.62 37.90
CA ARG A 16 -9.64 -6.51 38.01
C ARG A 16 -9.22 -6.07 36.61
N TRP A 17 -9.15 -4.76 36.41
CA TRP A 17 -8.81 -4.16 35.12
C TRP A 17 -7.45 -3.46 35.23
N HIS A 18 -6.64 -3.63 34.20
CA HIS A 18 -5.29 -3.06 34.12
C HIS A 18 -5.28 -1.98 33.05
N HIS A 19 -4.83 -0.78 33.39
CA HIS A 19 -4.56 0.26 32.40
C HIS A 19 -3.06 0.31 32.13
N CYS A 20 -2.69 0.32 30.85
CA CYS A 20 -1.30 0.44 30.41
C CYS A 20 -0.90 1.89 30.20
N ALA A 21 0.39 2.18 30.38
CA ALA A 21 1.04 3.47 30.13
C ALA A 21 0.90 3.92 28.67
N ALA A 22 1.06 5.23 28.45
CA ALA A 22 0.87 5.81 27.13
C ALA A 22 2.08 5.44 26.28
N ALA A 23 1.85 5.03 25.03
CA ALA A 23 2.94 4.94 24.07
C ALA A 23 3.13 6.31 23.41
N GLU A 24 4.30 6.92 23.59
CA GLU A 24 4.69 8.06 22.79
C GLU A 24 5.42 7.57 21.54
N VAL A 25 4.95 8.04 20.39
CA VAL A 25 5.50 7.71 19.07
C VAL A 25 5.67 8.99 18.28
N LYS A 26 6.65 8.99 17.39
CA LYS A 26 6.93 10.07 16.44
C LYS A 26 6.97 9.46 15.04
N ASN A 27 6.74 10.31 14.04
CA ASN A 27 7.00 9.93 12.66
C ASN A 27 8.45 9.47 12.50
N GLU A 28 8.63 8.39 11.75
CA GLU A 28 9.95 7.91 11.38
C GLU A 28 10.66 8.98 10.53
N PRO A 29 11.92 9.33 10.85
CA PRO A 29 12.69 10.24 10.03
C PRO A 29 12.89 9.68 8.61
N ILE A 30 12.72 10.55 7.61
CA ILE A 30 13.09 10.27 6.23
C ILE A 30 14.62 10.43 6.11
N LEU A 31 15.30 9.38 5.67
CA LEU A 31 16.73 9.41 5.43
C LEU A 31 17.05 10.02 4.05
N GLU A 32 18.18 10.73 3.94
CA GLU A 32 18.52 11.51 2.75
C GLU A 32 19.32 10.73 1.69
N PHE A 33 19.96 9.61 2.04
CA PHE A 33 20.77 8.79 1.12
C PHE A 33 21.88 9.56 0.39
N LYS A 34 22.51 10.50 1.11
CA LYS A 34 23.65 11.29 0.61
C LYS A 34 24.82 10.39 0.22
N HIS A 35 25.66 10.88 -0.68
CA HIS A 35 26.89 10.17 -1.03
C HIS A 35 27.74 9.92 0.23
N GLY A 36 28.18 8.68 0.45
CA GLY A 36 28.96 8.27 1.62
C GLY A 36 28.15 7.99 2.89
N SER A 37 26.81 8.12 2.86
CA SER A 37 26.00 7.81 4.05
C SER A 37 25.86 6.29 4.30
N PRO A 38 25.70 5.86 5.56
CA PRO A 38 25.54 4.44 5.89
C PRO A 38 24.32 3.80 5.23
N GLU A 39 23.19 4.51 5.19
CA GLU A 39 21.95 4.01 4.60
C GLU A 39 22.05 3.85 3.08
N ARG A 40 22.79 4.73 2.39
CA ARG A 40 23.08 4.58 0.96
C ARG A 40 23.92 3.34 0.69
N SER A 41 24.96 3.14 1.49
CA SER A 41 25.84 1.96 1.36
C SER A 41 25.09 0.65 1.63
N ALA A 42 24.24 0.63 2.66
CA ALA A 42 23.39 -0.50 2.99
C ALA A 42 22.37 -0.81 1.88
N LEU A 43 21.73 0.22 1.31
CA LEU A 43 20.79 0.06 0.22
C LEU A 43 21.46 -0.44 -1.07
N GLN A 44 22.63 0.11 -1.43
CA GLN A 44 23.40 -0.36 -2.59
C GLN A 44 23.79 -1.82 -2.44
N LYS A 45 24.21 -2.25 -1.24
CA LYS A 45 24.46 -3.65 -0.94
C LYS A 45 23.20 -4.50 -1.13
N ALA A 46 22.06 -4.08 -0.56
CA ALA A 46 20.80 -4.82 -0.68
C ALA A 46 20.30 -4.92 -2.14
N LEU A 47 20.46 -3.87 -2.95
CA LEU A 47 20.15 -3.91 -4.39
C LEU A 47 21.06 -4.88 -5.14
N GLN A 48 22.37 -4.86 -4.84
CA GLN A 48 23.32 -5.79 -5.43
C GLN A 48 23.02 -7.24 -5.02
N ASP A 49 22.60 -7.47 -3.78
CA ASP A 49 22.21 -8.77 -3.28
C ASP A 49 20.95 -9.33 -3.98
N LEU A 50 20.14 -8.49 -4.61
CA LEU A 50 18.94 -8.90 -5.36
C LEU A 50 19.17 -8.99 -6.88
N LYS A 51 20.31 -8.49 -7.37
CA LYS A 51 20.62 -8.45 -8.81
C LYS A 51 20.67 -9.87 -9.39
N GLY A 52 19.81 -10.13 -10.39
CA GLY A 52 19.72 -11.43 -11.06
C GLY A 52 19.16 -12.58 -10.22
N LYS A 53 18.64 -12.30 -9.00
CA LYS A 53 18.02 -13.32 -8.15
C LYS A 53 16.51 -13.40 -8.34
N THR A 54 15.97 -14.60 -8.17
CA THR A 54 14.53 -14.87 -8.10
C THR A 54 14.23 -15.49 -6.75
N GLU A 55 13.44 -14.81 -5.90
CA GLU A 55 13.01 -15.36 -4.62
C GLU A 55 11.84 -16.33 -4.81
N GLU A 56 11.87 -17.50 -4.17
CA GLU A 56 10.75 -18.43 -4.14
C GLU A 56 9.81 -18.08 -2.99
N ILE A 57 8.61 -17.63 -3.32
CA ILE A 57 7.63 -17.12 -2.36
C ILE A 57 6.42 -18.07 -2.33
N PRO A 58 6.32 -18.95 -1.30
CA PRO A 58 5.19 -19.86 -1.16
C PRO A 58 3.95 -19.11 -0.63
N CYS A 59 2.78 -19.72 -0.75
CA CYS A 59 1.70 -19.40 0.18
C CYS A 59 2.12 -19.82 1.59
N VAL A 60 1.69 -19.09 2.63
CA VAL A 60 1.91 -19.48 4.02
C VAL A 60 0.56 -19.67 4.71
N VAL A 61 0.24 -20.93 4.97
CA VAL A 61 -1.04 -21.38 5.53
C VAL A 61 -0.76 -22.36 6.66
N GLY A 62 -1.36 -22.16 7.84
CA GLY A 62 -1.08 -23.05 8.97
C GLY A 62 0.28 -22.77 9.65
N GLY A 63 1.00 -21.73 9.22
CA GLY A 63 2.43 -21.56 9.51
C GLY A 63 3.36 -22.35 8.57
N GLU A 64 2.81 -23.07 7.60
CA GLU A 64 3.56 -23.90 6.65
C GLU A 64 3.66 -23.24 5.27
N ALA A 65 4.80 -23.43 4.61
CA ALA A 65 4.99 -23.06 3.21
C ALA A 65 4.26 -24.06 2.29
N VAL A 66 3.35 -23.57 1.45
CA VAL A 66 2.56 -24.39 0.54
C VAL A 66 2.73 -23.91 -0.90
N TRP A 67 2.94 -24.86 -1.81
CA TRP A 67 3.00 -24.63 -3.25
C TRP A 67 1.81 -25.25 -3.96
N THR A 68 1.27 -24.54 -4.95
CA THR A 68 0.30 -25.08 -5.90
C THR A 68 0.94 -25.22 -7.28
N LYS A 69 0.21 -25.83 -8.23
CA LYS A 69 0.66 -25.95 -9.62
C LYS A 69 0.55 -24.64 -10.41
N ASP A 70 -0.21 -23.67 -9.92
CA ASP A 70 -0.43 -22.39 -10.60
C ASP A 70 0.71 -21.41 -10.28
N VAL A 71 1.86 -21.65 -10.91
CA VAL A 71 3.08 -20.85 -10.73
C VAL A 71 2.99 -19.52 -11.47
N ARG A 72 3.39 -18.45 -10.78
CA ARG A 72 3.41 -17.08 -11.27
C ARG A 72 4.78 -16.44 -11.02
N TYR A 73 5.02 -15.31 -11.66
CA TYR A 73 6.26 -14.55 -11.52
C TYR A 73 5.96 -13.07 -11.34
N GLN A 74 6.66 -12.43 -10.41
CA GLN A 74 6.79 -10.99 -10.39
C GLN A 74 8.01 -10.60 -11.23
N LEU A 75 7.84 -9.62 -12.10
CA LEU A 75 8.90 -9.09 -12.95
C LEU A 75 9.39 -7.74 -12.39
N SER A 76 10.65 -7.39 -12.61
CA SER A 76 11.11 -6.03 -12.36
C SER A 76 10.54 -5.08 -13.42
N PRO A 77 9.84 -3.99 -13.06
CA PRO A 77 9.15 -3.16 -14.06
C PRO A 77 10.06 -2.48 -15.08
N PHE A 78 11.29 -2.11 -14.66
CA PHE A 78 12.28 -1.44 -15.51
C PHE A 78 13.25 -2.41 -16.21
N ASN A 79 13.12 -3.71 -15.93
CA ASN A 79 13.83 -4.79 -16.62
C ASN A 79 12.97 -6.06 -16.53
N HIS A 80 11.95 -6.16 -17.38
CA HIS A 80 10.93 -7.21 -17.25
C HIS A 80 11.44 -8.62 -17.55
N SER A 81 12.65 -8.76 -18.11
CA SER A 81 13.36 -10.03 -18.21
C SER A 81 13.78 -10.60 -16.84
N HIS A 82 13.97 -9.73 -15.84
CA HIS A 82 14.32 -10.13 -14.47
C HIS A 82 13.06 -10.54 -13.70
N LYS A 83 12.92 -11.86 -13.50
CA LYS A 83 11.93 -12.45 -12.59
C LYS A 83 12.42 -12.29 -11.15
N VAL A 84 11.87 -11.32 -10.43
CA VAL A 84 12.33 -10.99 -9.07
C VAL A 84 11.77 -11.96 -8.03
N ALA A 85 10.60 -12.55 -8.31
CA ALA A 85 10.00 -13.58 -7.48
C ALA A 85 9.28 -14.64 -8.33
N LYS A 86 9.32 -15.89 -7.88
CA LYS A 86 8.48 -16.99 -8.31
C LYS A 86 7.52 -17.30 -7.16
N TYR A 87 6.23 -17.32 -7.41
CA TYR A 87 5.21 -17.62 -6.41
C TYR A 87 4.12 -18.52 -7.00
N CYS A 88 3.11 -18.86 -6.22
CA CYS A 88 1.96 -19.61 -6.72
C CYS A 88 0.64 -19.02 -6.23
N TYR A 89 -0.42 -19.21 -7.00
CA TYR A 89 -1.77 -18.88 -6.55
C TYR A 89 -2.37 -19.99 -5.69
N ALA A 90 -2.93 -19.60 -4.55
CA ALA A 90 -3.79 -20.45 -3.75
C ALA A 90 -5.09 -20.74 -4.52
N ASP A 91 -5.38 -22.02 -4.67
CA ASP A 91 -6.68 -22.47 -5.14
C ASP A 91 -7.74 -22.34 -4.04
N LYS A 92 -9.01 -22.58 -4.41
CA LYS A 92 -10.15 -22.50 -3.49
C LYS A 92 -9.97 -23.40 -2.27
N ASP A 93 -9.36 -24.57 -2.42
CA ASP A 93 -9.19 -25.52 -1.32
C ASP A 93 -8.13 -25.02 -0.33
N LEU A 94 -7.00 -24.52 -0.82
CA LEU A 94 -5.97 -23.91 0.02
C LEU A 94 -6.49 -22.65 0.74
N LEU A 95 -7.30 -21.83 0.07
CA LEU A 95 -7.95 -20.67 0.68
C LEU A 95 -8.91 -21.08 1.82
N ASN A 96 -9.73 -22.12 1.62
CA ASN A 96 -10.61 -22.62 2.69
C ASN A 96 -9.81 -23.21 3.86
N ARG A 97 -8.69 -23.91 3.59
CA ARG A 97 -7.77 -24.36 4.65
C ARG A 97 -7.18 -23.17 5.42
N ALA A 98 -6.82 -22.10 4.73
CA ALA A 98 -6.33 -20.87 5.35
C ALA A 98 -7.39 -20.20 6.24
N ILE A 99 -8.65 -20.15 5.80
CA ILE A 99 -9.78 -19.68 6.62
C ILE A 99 -9.89 -20.51 7.90
N ASN A 100 -9.93 -21.83 7.79
CA ASN A 100 -10.07 -22.71 8.95
C ASN A 100 -8.90 -22.58 9.94
N ALA A 101 -7.67 -22.53 9.42
CA ALA A 101 -6.48 -22.32 10.23
C ALA A 101 -6.52 -20.96 10.95
N ALA A 102 -6.90 -19.89 10.25
CA ALA A 102 -7.05 -18.56 10.83
C ALA A 102 -8.10 -18.55 11.96
N LEU A 103 -9.30 -19.09 11.70
CA LEU A 103 -10.38 -19.16 12.69
C LEU A 103 -9.97 -19.94 13.95
N SER A 104 -9.14 -20.97 13.82
CA SER A 104 -8.64 -21.77 14.96
C SER A 104 -7.77 -20.96 15.93
N ALA A 105 -7.04 -19.96 15.43
CA ALA A 105 -6.18 -19.09 16.25
C ALA A 105 -6.88 -17.82 16.78
N ARG A 106 -8.06 -17.49 16.23
CA ARG A 106 -8.73 -16.21 16.49
C ARG A 106 -9.01 -15.96 17.96
N LYS A 107 -9.60 -16.94 18.66
CA LYS A 107 -10.03 -16.75 20.05
C LYS A 107 -8.86 -16.48 20.99
N GLU A 108 -7.76 -17.21 20.84
CA GLU A 108 -6.55 -16.99 21.64
C GLU A 108 -5.93 -15.62 21.34
N TRP A 109 -5.87 -15.24 20.06
CA TRP A 109 -5.32 -13.97 19.65
C TRP A 109 -6.17 -12.76 20.11
N ASP A 110 -7.49 -12.85 20.02
CA ASP A 110 -8.45 -11.84 20.47
C ASP A 110 -8.39 -11.65 21.99
N LEU A 111 -8.23 -12.73 22.76
CA LEU A 111 -8.10 -12.69 24.21
C LEU A 111 -6.72 -12.23 24.70
N LYS A 112 -5.70 -12.20 23.83
CA LYS A 112 -4.39 -11.65 24.18
C LYS A 112 -4.53 -10.15 24.49
N PRO A 113 -3.87 -9.62 25.53
CA PRO A 113 -3.90 -8.18 25.81
C PRO A 113 -3.51 -7.33 24.60
N VAL A 114 -4.16 -6.17 24.42
CA VAL A 114 -3.87 -5.25 23.29
C VAL A 114 -2.41 -4.82 23.31
N GLU A 115 -1.82 -4.68 24.50
CA GLU A 115 -0.41 -4.36 24.72
C GLU A 115 0.52 -5.40 24.09
N ASP A 116 0.23 -6.67 24.31
CA ASP A 116 1.05 -7.77 23.81
C ASP A 116 0.90 -7.88 22.29
N ARG A 117 -0.29 -7.63 21.75
CA ARG A 117 -0.50 -7.52 20.29
C ARG A 117 0.25 -6.31 19.71
N ALA A 118 0.14 -5.14 20.34
CA ALA A 118 0.83 -3.92 19.94
C ALA A 118 2.36 -4.07 19.95
N GLN A 119 2.90 -4.83 20.91
CA GLN A 119 4.33 -5.08 21.00
C GLN A 119 4.92 -5.79 19.77
N VAL A 120 4.15 -6.64 19.10
CA VAL A 120 4.54 -7.26 17.82
C VAL A 120 4.75 -6.18 16.76
N PHE A 121 3.83 -5.23 16.64
CA PHE A 121 3.91 -4.16 15.63
C PHE A 121 4.99 -3.13 15.97
N PHE A 122 5.18 -2.78 17.25
CA PHE A 122 6.32 -1.96 17.66
C PHE A 122 7.66 -2.63 17.34
N LYS A 123 7.80 -3.93 17.60
CA LYS A 123 9.02 -4.68 17.24
C LYS A 123 9.22 -4.76 15.73
N ALA A 124 8.15 -4.98 14.96
CA ALA A 124 8.22 -4.96 13.49
C ALA A 124 8.67 -3.59 12.97
N ALA A 125 8.15 -2.50 13.55
CA ALA A 125 8.57 -1.15 13.23
C ALA A 125 10.05 -0.89 13.56
N ASP A 126 10.56 -1.39 14.69
CA ASP A 126 11.99 -1.28 15.04
C ASP A 126 12.88 -2.10 14.09
N LEU A 127 12.44 -3.29 13.67
CA LEU A 127 13.14 -4.09 12.67
C LEU A 127 13.22 -3.36 11.31
N LEU A 128 12.11 -2.76 10.87
CA LEU A 128 12.02 -1.96 9.65
C LEU A 128 12.85 -0.67 9.73
N SER A 129 12.87 -0.01 10.89
CA SER A 129 13.62 1.23 11.10
C SER A 129 15.14 1.00 11.05
N GLY A 130 15.60 -0.13 11.59
CA GLY A 130 17.01 -0.51 11.63
C GLY A 130 17.39 -1.61 10.63
N PRO A 131 17.55 -2.87 11.10
CA PRO A 131 18.28 -3.91 10.37
C PRO A 131 17.63 -4.36 9.05
N ARG A 132 16.31 -4.17 8.89
CA ARG A 132 15.57 -4.61 7.70
C ARG A 132 15.27 -3.48 6.72
N ARG A 133 15.63 -2.21 7.03
CA ARG A 133 15.29 -1.03 6.20
C ARG A 133 15.78 -1.19 4.76
N ALA A 134 17.06 -1.48 4.59
CA ALA A 134 17.67 -1.60 3.27
C ALA A 134 17.06 -2.75 2.44
N GLU A 135 16.69 -3.86 3.08
CA GLU A 135 16.05 -4.99 2.41
C GLU A 135 14.68 -4.60 1.86
N VAL A 136 13.80 -4.03 2.69
CA VAL A 136 12.45 -3.68 2.24
C VAL A 136 12.49 -2.58 1.18
N LEU A 137 13.38 -1.59 1.32
CA LEU A 137 13.60 -0.59 0.27
C LEU A 137 14.05 -1.23 -1.04
N ALA A 138 15.08 -2.07 -1.02
CA ALA A 138 15.62 -2.68 -2.23
C ALA A 138 14.58 -3.58 -2.93
N LYS A 139 13.83 -4.38 -2.16
CA LYS A 139 12.75 -5.23 -2.68
C LYS A 139 11.61 -4.41 -3.29
N THR A 140 11.24 -3.29 -2.66
CA THR A 140 10.25 -2.35 -3.21
C THR A 140 10.76 -1.64 -4.46
N MET A 141 12.01 -1.20 -4.49
CA MET A 141 12.62 -0.59 -5.68
C MET A 141 12.63 -1.56 -6.85
N ILE A 142 13.19 -2.75 -6.67
CA ILE A 142 13.38 -3.73 -7.75
C ILE A 142 12.05 -4.34 -8.21
N GLY A 143 11.16 -4.67 -7.27
CA GLY A 143 9.90 -5.34 -7.56
C GLY A 143 8.77 -4.41 -8.02
N GLN A 144 8.79 -3.13 -7.62
CA GLN A 144 7.72 -2.17 -7.94
C GLN A 144 8.20 -0.99 -8.78
N GLY A 145 9.50 -0.82 -9.04
CA GLY A 145 10.04 0.25 -9.88
C GLY A 145 10.18 1.59 -9.15
N LYS A 146 10.22 1.59 -7.82
CA LYS A 146 10.38 2.82 -7.04
C LYS A 146 11.82 3.35 -7.08
N THR A 147 11.96 4.68 -7.06
CA THR A 147 13.23 5.34 -6.73
C THR A 147 13.52 5.23 -5.23
N VAL A 148 14.75 5.54 -4.83
CA VAL A 148 15.19 5.49 -3.43
C VAL A 148 14.24 6.23 -2.51
N ILE A 149 13.94 7.49 -2.82
CA ILE A 149 13.06 8.31 -1.97
C ILE A 149 11.62 7.78 -1.96
N GLN A 150 11.11 7.27 -3.09
CA GLN A 150 9.75 6.71 -3.14
C GLN A 150 9.62 5.40 -2.37
N ALA A 151 10.68 4.59 -2.30
CA ALA A 151 10.72 3.39 -1.47
C ALA A 151 10.91 3.74 0.01
N GLU A 152 11.75 4.73 0.33
CA GLU A 152 12.00 5.22 1.68
C GLU A 152 10.74 5.75 2.36
N ILE A 153 9.98 6.62 1.67
CA ILE A 153 8.76 7.19 2.25
C ILE A 153 7.63 6.16 2.40
N ASP A 154 7.66 5.08 1.61
CA ASP A 154 6.65 4.00 1.62
C ASP A 154 7.06 2.84 2.53
N ALA A 155 7.99 2.00 2.07
CA ALA A 155 8.30 0.72 2.68
C ALA A 155 8.99 0.85 4.04
N ALA A 156 9.63 1.99 4.30
CA ALA A 156 10.13 2.33 5.63
C ALA A 156 9.16 3.29 6.34
N ALA A 157 9.20 4.59 6.04
CA ALA A 157 8.60 5.60 6.89
C ALA A 157 7.09 5.41 7.11
N GLU A 158 6.31 5.31 6.03
CA GLU A 158 4.85 5.13 6.13
C GLU A 158 4.48 3.80 6.79
N LEU A 159 5.16 2.69 6.48
CA LEU A 159 4.89 1.40 7.11
C LEU A 159 5.24 1.38 8.61
N ILE A 160 6.40 1.95 8.97
CA ILE A 160 6.84 2.11 10.36
C ILE A 160 5.83 2.97 11.12
N ASP A 161 5.39 4.06 10.52
CA ASP A 161 4.40 4.96 11.10
C ASP A 161 3.05 4.27 11.27
N PHE A 162 2.56 3.51 10.28
CA PHE A 162 1.34 2.72 10.46
C PHE A 162 1.45 1.79 11.65
N PHE A 163 2.55 1.04 11.79
CA PHE A 163 2.72 0.12 12.91
C PHE A 163 2.81 0.84 14.26
N ARG A 164 3.56 1.93 14.36
CA ARG A 164 3.71 2.70 15.60
C ARG A 164 2.43 3.44 15.99
N PHE A 165 1.85 4.19 15.06
CA PHE A 165 0.68 5.00 15.33
C PHE A 165 -0.57 4.15 15.53
N ASN A 166 -0.81 3.10 14.74
CA ASN A 166 -1.94 2.21 15.00
C ASN A 166 -1.83 1.52 16.35
N ALA A 167 -0.63 1.06 16.74
CA ALA A 167 -0.39 0.49 18.07
C ALA A 167 -0.66 1.52 19.19
N LYS A 168 -0.20 2.77 19.03
CA LYS A 168 -0.54 3.88 19.94
C LYS A 168 -2.06 4.09 20.02
N TYR A 169 -2.75 4.16 18.88
CA TYR A 169 -4.19 4.37 18.83
C TYR A 169 -4.97 3.21 19.46
N ALA A 170 -4.56 1.96 19.24
CA ALA A 170 -5.18 0.80 19.88
C ALA A 170 -5.04 0.83 21.42
N LEU A 171 -3.87 1.25 21.93
CA LEU A 171 -3.64 1.42 23.36
C LEU A 171 -4.44 2.60 23.94
N GLN A 172 -4.55 3.71 23.21
CA GLN A 172 -5.36 4.85 23.62
C GLN A 172 -6.85 4.49 23.67
N LEU A 173 -7.33 3.71 22.70
CA LEU A 173 -8.72 3.27 22.63
C LEU A 173 -9.15 2.47 23.88
N GLN A 174 -8.25 1.66 24.46
CA GLN A 174 -8.53 0.92 25.69
C GLN A 174 -8.75 1.79 26.94
N ARG A 175 -8.44 3.10 26.84
CA ARG A 175 -8.59 4.05 27.96
C ARG A 175 -9.93 4.75 27.98
N GLU A 176 -10.75 4.56 26.95
CA GLU A 176 -12.12 5.08 26.94
C GLU A 176 -12.92 4.38 28.05
N GLU A 177 -13.29 5.14 29.08
CA GLU A 177 -14.04 4.64 30.22
C GLU A 177 -15.52 5.04 30.14
N LEU A 178 -16.39 4.13 30.55
CA LEU A 178 -17.81 4.42 30.75
C LEU A 178 -18.03 4.94 32.16
N ILE A 179 -19.02 5.82 32.31
CA ILE A 179 -19.50 6.25 33.62
C ILE A 179 -19.97 5.02 34.39
N SER A 180 -19.44 4.84 35.60
CA SER A 180 -19.88 3.81 36.55
C SER A 180 -20.59 4.50 37.72
N VAL A 181 -21.76 3.97 38.11
CA VAL A 181 -22.54 4.47 39.25
C VAL A 181 -22.76 3.30 40.21
N PRO A 182 -22.55 3.47 41.53
CA PRO A 182 -22.79 2.41 42.51
C PRO A 182 -24.22 1.83 42.42
N VAL A 183 -24.41 0.52 42.59
CA VAL A 183 -23.41 -0.53 42.91
C VAL A 183 -22.74 -1.16 41.67
N SER A 184 -22.90 -0.56 40.50
CA SER A 184 -22.47 -1.12 39.21
C SER A 184 -21.11 -0.58 38.75
N THR A 185 -20.41 -1.37 37.93
CA THR A 185 -19.19 -0.96 37.23
C THR A 185 -19.34 -1.30 35.74
N ASN A 186 -19.24 -0.29 34.89
CA ASN A 186 -19.33 -0.43 33.44
C ASN A 186 -17.94 -0.45 32.82
N ARG A 187 -17.73 -1.32 31.82
CA ARG A 187 -16.46 -1.44 31.09
C ARG A 187 -16.72 -1.72 29.62
N LEU A 188 -15.82 -1.20 28.77
CA LEU A 188 -15.78 -1.49 27.34
C LEU A 188 -14.71 -2.54 27.08
N VAL A 189 -15.08 -3.56 26.30
CA VAL A 189 -14.13 -4.52 25.74
C VAL A 189 -14.16 -4.36 24.23
N TYR A 190 -13.08 -3.84 23.66
CA TYR A 190 -12.91 -3.74 22.21
C TYR A 190 -12.50 -5.09 21.64
N ARG A 191 -13.51 -5.94 21.38
CA ARG A 191 -13.32 -7.25 20.77
C ARG A 191 -12.86 -7.12 19.32
N GLY A 192 -12.03 -8.06 18.87
CA GLY A 192 -11.88 -8.36 17.45
C GLY A 192 -13.22 -8.80 16.85
N LEU A 193 -13.34 -8.73 15.52
CA LEU A 193 -14.52 -9.23 14.83
C LEU A 193 -14.55 -10.75 14.93
N GLU A 194 -15.75 -11.30 15.12
CA GLU A 194 -15.94 -12.75 15.07
C GLU A 194 -16.02 -13.21 13.62
N GLY A 195 -15.05 -14.03 13.21
CA GLY A 195 -14.83 -14.44 11.83
C GLY A 195 -13.40 -14.18 11.39
N PHE A 196 -13.20 -13.96 10.10
CA PHE A 196 -11.92 -13.54 9.53
C PHE A 196 -12.05 -12.31 8.64
N VAL A 197 -10.96 -11.57 8.50
CA VAL A 197 -10.85 -10.42 7.60
C VAL A 197 -10.09 -10.82 6.33
N ALA A 198 -10.62 -10.44 5.17
CA ALA A 198 -9.91 -10.55 3.90
C ALA A 198 -9.19 -9.24 3.60
N ALA A 199 -7.86 -9.22 3.61
CA ALA A 199 -7.04 -8.08 3.24
C ALA A 199 -6.59 -8.20 1.78
N VAL A 200 -6.95 -7.24 0.94
CA VAL A 200 -6.61 -7.21 -0.49
C VAL A 200 -5.85 -5.93 -0.79
N SER A 201 -4.53 -6.06 -1.00
CA SER A 201 -3.64 -4.91 -1.12
C SER A 201 -3.22 -4.60 -2.55
N PRO A 202 -2.92 -3.31 -2.86
CA PRO A 202 -2.53 -2.85 -4.19
C PRO A 202 -1.02 -3.01 -4.40
N PHE A 203 -0.54 -2.71 -5.60
CA PHE A 203 0.88 -2.79 -5.94
C PHE A 203 1.69 -1.56 -5.53
N ASN A 204 1.03 -0.41 -5.38
CA ASN A 204 1.69 0.89 -5.42
C ASN A 204 2.35 1.29 -4.11
N PHE A 205 1.95 0.70 -2.98
CA PHE A 205 2.55 0.94 -1.67
C PHE A 205 2.73 -0.36 -0.91
N THR A 206 3.97 -0.61 -0.52
CA THR A 206 4.33 -1.71 0.37
C THR A 206 3.69 -1.51 1.74
N ALA A 207 3.65 -0.26 2.21
CA ALA A 207 3.03 0.16 3.46
C ALA A 207 1.55 -0.20 3.53
N ILE A 208 0.79 0.06 2.46
CA ILE A 208 -0.64 -0.25 2.41
C ILE A 208 -0.87 -1.75 2.59
N GLY A 209 -0.05 -2.61 1.97
CA GLY A 209 -0.13 -4.06 2.19
C GLY A 209 0.05 -4.46 3.65
N GLY A 210 1.10 -3.97 4.28
CA GLY A 210 1.37 -4.20 5.71
C GLY A 210 0.25 -3.66 6.61
N ASN A 211 -0.31 -2.50 6.29
CA ASN A 211 -1.37 -1.87 7.07
C ASN A 211 -2.72 -2.57 6.92
N LEU A 212 -3.12 -2.94 5.69
CA LEU A 212 -4.42 -3.56 5.43
C LEU A 212 -4.56 -4.91 6.15
N ALA A 213 -3.47 -5.67 6.27
CA ALA A 213 -3.43 -6.92 7.03
C ALA A 213 -3.10 -6.69 8.53
N GLY A 214 -2.16 -5.79 8.82
CA GLY A 214 -1.65 -5.53 10.16
C GLY A 214 -2.65 -4.84 11.08
N ALA A 215 -3.38 -3.83 10.61
CA ALA A 215 -4.31 -3.08 11.45
C ALA A 215 -5.48 -3.94 11.97
N PRO A 216 -6.16 -4.78 11.16
CA PRO A 216 -7.12 -5.74 11.68
C PRO A 216 -6.47 -6.74 12.66
N ALA A 217 -5.30 -7.27 12.33
CA ALA A 217 -4.59 -8.21 13.20
C ALA A 217 -4.27 -7.60 14.58
N LEU A 218 -3.80 -6.36 14.64
CA LEU A 218 -3.58 -5.61 15.88
C LEU A 218 -4.83 -5.55 16.77
N MET A 219 -6.01 -5.40 16.14
CA MET A 219 -7.29 -5.32 16.85
C MET A 219 -7.88 -6.69 17.22
N GLY A 220 -7.09 -7.77 17.18
CA GLY A 220 -7.52 -9.11 17.59
C GLY A 220 -8.21 -9.93 16.49
N ASN A 221 -8.18 -9.46 15.24
CA ASN A 221 -8.70 -10.22 14.10
C ASN A 221 -7.65 -11.22 13.59
N VAL A 222 -8.12 -12.20 12.82
CA VAL A 222 -7.28 -13.05 11.97
C VAL A 222 -7.55 -12.75 10.50
N VAL A 223 -6.54 -12.87 9.66
CA VAL A 223 -6.55 -12.26 8.33
C VAL A 223 -6.07 -13.23 7.26
N LEU A 224 -6.78 -13.26 6.13
CA LEU A 224 -6.26 -13.78 4.88
C LEU A 224 -5.76 -12.59 4.05
N TRP A 225 -4.44 -12.51 3.87
CA TRP A 225 -3.82 -11.46 3.09
C TRP A 225 -3.52 -11.95 1.68
N LYS A 226 -4.27 -11.42 0.71
CA LYS A 226 -3.96 -11.53 -0.71
C LYS A 226 -3.16 -10.30 -1.14
N PRO A 227 -1.81 -10.38 -1.22
CA PRO A 227 -1.00 -9.29 -1.74
C PRO A 227 -1.27 -9.02 -3.22
N SER A 228 -0.69 -7.93 -3.73
CA SER A 228 -0.65 -7.69 -5.16
C SER A 228 0.45 -8.53 -5.81
N ASP A 229 0.17 -9.07 -6.99
CA ASP A 229 1.13 -9.84 -7.80
C ASP A 229 2.41 -9.07 -8.07
N THR A 230 2.29 -7.77 -8.32
CA THR A 230 3.39 -6.88 -8.67
C THR A 230 4.02 -6.19 -7.46
N ALA A 231 3.69 -6.62 -6.24
CA ALA A 231 4.36 -6.24 -4.99
C ALA A 231 4.71 -7.46 -4.11
N MET A 232 4.76 -8.66 -4.70
CA MET A 232 4.93 -9.92 -3.98
C MET A 232 6.20 -9.95 -3.12
N LEU A 233 7.33 -9.54 -3.71
CA LEU A 233 8.66 -9.58 -3.09
C LEU A 233 8.73 -8.74 -1.81
N SER A 234 8.26 -7.49 -1.88
CA SER A 234 8.28 -6.57 -0.73
C SER A 234 7.24 -6.96 0.32
N ASN A 235 6.03 -7.35 -0.10
CA ASN A 235 4.98 -7.80 0.83
C ASN A 235 5.35 -9.09 1.56
N TYR A 236 6.04 -10.03 0.91
CA TYR A 236 6.56 -11.22 1.58
C TYR A 236 7.65 -10.88 2.60
N ALA A 237 8.54 -9.92 2.30
CA ALA A 237 9.51 -9.45 3.27
C ALA A 237 8.83 -8.85 4.52
N VAL A 238 7.81 -8.02 4.33
CA VAL A 238 6.99 -7.48 5.44
C VAL A 238 6.32 -8.61 6.24
N TYR A 239 5.76 -9.62 5.57
CA TYR A 239 5.19 -10.79 6.22
C TYR A 239 6.22 -11.53 7.09
N LYS A 240 7.43 -11.77 6.58
CA LYS A 240 8.53 -12.40 7.32
C LYS A 240 8.96 -11.56 8.53
N ILE A 241 9.00 -10.23 8.38
CA ILE A 241 9.33 -9.32 9.49
C ILE A 241 8.27 -9.38 10.59
N LEU A 242 6.98 -9.46 10.24
CA LEU A 242 5.91 -9.65 11.24
C LEU A 242 6.07 -10.98 11.98
N GLN A 243 6.41 -12.07 11.29
CA GLN A 243 6.70 -13.36 11.93
C GLN A 243 7.90 -13.26 12.89
N GLU A 244 9.01 -12.64 12.46
CA GLU A 244 10.19 -12.40 13.30
C GLU A 244 9.89 -11.50 14.51
N ALA A 245 8.98 -10.55 14.33
CA ALA A 245 8.50 -9.68 15.40
C ALA A 245 7.61 -10.40 16.43
N GLY A 246 7.26 -11.68 16.18
CA GLY A 246 6.50 -12.52 17.10
C GLY A 246 5.01 -12.61 16.79
N LEU A 247 4.58 -12.27 15.56
CA LEU A 247 3.23 -12.55 15.11
C LEU A 247 2.98 -14.07 15.16
N PRO A 248 1.99 -14.54 15.93
CA PRO A 248 1.73 -15.98 16.03
C PRO A 248 1.34 -16.59 14.67
N PRO A 249 1.59 -17.90 14.46
CA PRO A 249 1.09 -18.59 13.29
C PRO A 249 -0.44 -18.43 13.20
N ASN A 250 -0.96 -18.46 11.99
CA ASN A 250 -2.39 -18.34 11.68
C ASN A 250 -3.08 -17.00 11.96
N VAL A 251 -2.40 -16.01 12.54
CA VAL A 251 -3.00 -14.67 12.67
C VAL A 251 -3.09 -13.97 11.32
N ILE A 252 -2.05 -14.07 10.49
CA ILE A 252 -2.07 -13.63 9.09
C ILE A 252 -1.64 -14.80 8.21
N GLN A 253 -2.51 -15.19 7.28
CA GLN A 253 -2.21 -16.15 6.22
C GLN A 253 -1.75 -15.38 4.99
N PHE A 254 -0.58 -15.71 4.45
CA PHE A 254 -0.07 -15.08 3.23
C PHE A 254 -0.50 -15.90 2.02
N VAL A 255 -1.55 -15.45 1.33
CA VAL A 255 -2.25 -16.24 0.31
C VAL A 255 -2.37 -15.47 -1.01
N PRO A 256 -1.26 -15.34 -1.78
CA PRO A 256 -1.34 -14.94 -3.18
C PRO A 256 -2.37 -15.80 -3.90
N ALA A 257 -3.27 -15.18 -4.67
CA ALA A 257 -4.35 -15.88 -5.35
C ALA A 257 -4.86 -15.04 -6.52
N ASP A 258 -5.45 -15.71 -7.51
CA ASP A 258 -6.23 -15.02 -8.54
C ASP A 258 -7.34 -14.18 -7.89
N GLY A 259 -7.50 -12.94 -8.34
CA GLY A 259 -8.39 -11.96 -7.71
C GLY A 259 -9.85 -12.44 -7.65
N PRO A 260 -10.46 -12.84 -8.78
CA PRO A 260 -11.75 -13.49 -8.82
C PRO A 260 -11.87 -14.71 -7.88
N VAL A 261 -10.95 -15.68 -7.97
CA VAL A 261 -11.00 -16.89 -7.11
C VAL A 261 -10.95 -16.54 -5.64
N PHE A 262 -10.09 -15.59 -5.24
CA PHE A 262 -10.00 -15.12 -3.87
C PHE A 262 -11.31 -14.48 -3.41
N GLY A 263 -11.84 -13.53 -4.18
CA GLY A 263 -13.09 -12.83 -3.89
C GLY A 263 -14.27 -13.80 -3.75
N ASP A 264 -14.42 -14.72 -4.70
CA ASP A 264 -15.49 -15.72 -4.70
C ASP A 264 -15.38 -16.65 -3.48
N THR A 265 -14.16 -17.04 -3.11
CA THR A 265 -13.94 -17.94 -1.96
C THR A 265 -14.23 -17.25 -0.63
N VAL A 266 -13.68 -16.05 -0.39
CA VAL A 266 -13.86 -15.37 0.90
C VAL A 266 -15.30 -14.89 1.09
N THR A 267 -15.95 -14.39 0.05
CA THR A 267 -17.37 -13.97 0.12
C THR A 267 -18.33 -15.15 0.22
N SER A 268 -17.91 -16.35 -0.15
CA SER A 268 -18.73 -17.56 0.02
C SER A 268 -18.71 -18.12 1.45
N SER A 269 -17.79 -17.69 2.32
CA SER A 269 -17.65 -18.22 3.68
C SER A 269 -18.64 -17.57 4.65
N GLU A 270 -19.39 -18.35 5.43
CA GLU A 270 -20.26 -17.85 6.51
C GLU A 270 -19.52 -17.07 7.60
N HIS A 271 -18.19 -17.23 7.67
CA HIS A 271 -17.30 -16.64 8.67
C HIS A 271 -16.64 -15.33 8.22
N LEU A 272 -16.94 -14.83 7.02
CA LEU A 272 -16.40 -13.54 6.60
C LEU A 272 -16.93 -12.44 7.54
N SER A 273 -16.04 -11.69 8.17
CA SER A 273 -16.41 -10.60 9.07
C SER A 273 -15.99 -9.22 8.55
N GLY A 274 -15.08 -9.18 7.58
CA GLY A 274 -14.77 -7.94 6.89
C GLY A 274 -13.84 -8.09 5.70
N ILE A 275 -13.85 -7.07 4.84
CA ILE A 275 -12.93 -6.91 3.72
C ILE A 275 -12.22 -5.57 3.91
N ASN A 276 -10.89 -5.61 3.93
CA ASN A 276 -10.05 -4.42 3.94
C ASN A 276 -9.34 -4.31 2.60
N PHE A 277 -9.83 -3.42 1.74
CA PHE A 277 -9.50 -3.38 0.32
C PHE A 277 -8.90 -2.04 -0.07
N THR A 278 -7.83 -2.09 -0.88
CA THR A 278 -7.42 -0.95 -1.69
C THR A 278 -7.17 -1.43 -3.12
N GLY A 279 -7.75 -0.74 -4.09
CA GLY A 279 -7.67 -1.14 -5.50
C GLY A 279 -8.66 -0.39 -6.38
N SER A 280 -9.22 -1.05 -7.40
CA SER A 280 -10.10 -0.38 -8.36
C SER A 280 -11.57 -0.34 -7.91
N VAL A 281 -12.28 0.74 -8.26
CA VAL A 281 -13.73 0.88 -8.04
C VAL A 281 -14.52 -0.35 -8.54
N PRO A 282 -14.30 -0.89 -9.76
CA PRO A 282 -15.08 -2.04 -10.23
C PRO A 282 -14.88 -3.29 -9.37
N THR A 283 -13.66 -3.52 -8.87
CA THR A 283 -13.37 -4.69 -8.02
C THR A 283 -14.02 -4.55 -6.66
N PHE A 284 -13.95 -3.36 -6.04
CA PHE A 284 -14.62 -3.12 -4.77
C PHE A 284 -16.15 -3.24 -4.88
N LYS A 285 -16.75 -2.69 -5.94
CA LYS A 285 -18.18 -2.84 -6.24
C LYS A 285 -18.57 -4.31 -6.45
N ARG A 286 -17.72 -5.11 -7.12
CA ARG A 286 -17.95 -6.55 -7.28
C ARG A 286 -17.99 -7.23 -5.91
N LEU A 287 -16.97 -7.04 -5.08
CA LEU A 287 -16.91 -7.64 -3.73
C LEU A 287 -18.13 -7.23 -2.88
N TRP A 288 -18.52 -5.96 -2.97
CA TRP A 288 -19.70 -5.45 -2.26
C TRP A 288 -21.00 -6.16 -2.70
N LYS A 289 -21.20 -6.32 -4.01
CA LYS A 289 -22.35 -7.05 -4.55
C LYS A 289 -22.34 -8.52 -4.10
N GLN A 290 -21.20 -9.18 -4.15
CA GLN A 290 -21.06 -10.57 -3.72
C GLN A 290 -21.37 -10.76 -2.23
N VAL A 291 -20.96 -9.82 -1.38
CA VAL A 291 -21.36 -9.82 0.03
C VAL A 291 -22.86 -9.59 0.17
N SER A 292 -23.42 -8.65 -0.59
CA SER A 292 -24.86 -8.36 -0.53
C SER A 292 -25.72 -9.56 -0.98
N GLU A 293 -25.32 -10.25 -2.04
CA GLU A 293 -25.98 -11.46 -2.56
C GLU A 293 -25.91 -12.64 -1.58
N ASN A 294 -24.96 -12.63 -0.66
CA ASN A 294 -24.72 -13.71 0.29
C ASN A 294 -25.12 -13.36 1.73
N LEU A 295 -25.82 -12.25 1.96
CA LEU A 295 -26.15 -11.75 3.31
C LEU A 295 -26.72 -12.80 4.26
N ASP A 296 -27.61 -13.67 3.77
CA ASP A 296 -28.29 -14.71 4.57
C ASP A 296 -27.34 -15.78 5.13
N ARG A 297 -26.12 -15.92 4.58
CA ARG A 297 -25.16 -16.96 5.01
C ARG A 297 -24.27 -16.53 6.17
N TYR A 298 -24.06 -15.22 6.35
CA TYR A 298 -23.04 -14.75 7.27
C TYR A 298 -23.52 -14.77 8.72
N ARG A 299 -22.64 -15.14 9.64
CA ARG A 299 -22.94 -15.11 11.09
C ARG A 299 -23.11 -13.69 11.64
N THR A 300 -22.50 -12.72 10.98
CA THR A 300 -22.60 -11.29 11.29
C THR A 300 -22.49 -10.50 9.98
N PHE A 301 -22.85 -9.21 10.00
CA PHE A 301 -22.74 -8.36 8.82
C PHE A 301 -21.27 -8.03 8.52
N PRO A 302 -20.70 -8.48 7.38
CA PRO A 302 -19.32 -8.19 7.05
C PRO A 302 -19.08 -6.69 6.88
N ARG A 303 -17.96 -6.18 7.40
CA ARG A 303 -17.57 -4.76 7.26
C ARG A 303 -16.67 -4.57 6.05
N LEU A 304 -17.08 -3.74 5.10
CA LEU A 304 -16.31 -3.46 3.89
C LEU A 304 -15.66 -2.07 4.00
N ALA A 305 -14.33 -2.05 4.06
CA ALA A 305 -13.53 -0.84 3.94
C ALA A 305 -12.82 -0.85 2.58
N GLY A 306 -12.95 0.25 1.82
CA GLY A 306 -12.45 0.34 0.45
C GLY A 306 -11.85 1.72 0.15
N GLU A 307 -10.59 1.74 -0.25
CA GLU A 307 -9.95 2.89 -0.91
C GLU A 307 -9.82 2.57 -2.42
N CYS A 308 -10.27 3.48 -3.29
CA CYS A 308 -10.57 3.16 -4.69
C CYS A 308 -9.92 4.08 -5.74
N GLY A 309 -8.89 4.85 -5.37
CA GLY A 309 -8.21 5.79 -6.25
C GLY A 309 -8.96 7.11 -6.44
N GLY A 310 -8.41 8.00 -7.27
CA GLY A 310 -9.02 9.30 -7.56
C GLY A 310 -8.44 9.98 -8.80
N LYS A 311 -9.15 10.99 -9.31
CA LYS A 311 -8.68 11.92 -10.35
C LYS A 311 -8.37 13.26 -9.69
N ASN A 312 -7.15 13.40 -9.17
CA ASN A 312 -6.79 14.54 -8.33
C ASN A 312 -6.41 15.77 -9.15
N PHE A 313 -6.58 16.95 -8.55
CA PHE A 313 -6.33 18.23 -9.20
C PHE A 313 -5.42 19.13 -8.37
N HIS A 314 -4.64 19.97 -9.05
CA HIS A 314 -4.07 21.19 -8.51
C HIS A 314 -4.82 22.38 -9.11
N PHE A 315 -5.28 23.30 -8.28
CA PHE A 315 -5.94 24.53 -8.71
C PHE A 315 -5.06 25.73 -8.36
N VAL A 316 -4.70 26.50 -9.37
CA VAL A 316 -3.81 27.67 -9.25
C VAL A 316 -4.66 28.93 -9.35
N HIS A 317 -4.60 29.76 -8.33
CA HIS A 317 -5.17 31.12 -8.38
C HIS A 317 -4.12 32.10 -8.93
N LYS A 318 -4.54 33.24 -9.50
CA LYS A 318 -3.62 34.27 -10.05
C LYS A 318 -2.62 34.86 -9.03
N SER A 319 -2.85 34.65 -7.73
CA SER A 319 -1.95 35.07 -6.65
C SER A 319 -0.99 33.98 -6.19
N ALA A 320 -0.96 32.83 -6.87
CA ALA A 320 -0.12 31.71 -6.48
C ALA A 320 1.35 32.01 -6.72
N ASP A 321 2.20 31.44 -5.86
CA ASP A 321 3.62 31.34 -6.13
C ASP A 321 3.85 30.34 -7.28
N VAL A 322 4.36 30.84 -8.42
CA VAL A 322 4.50 30.06 -9.65
C VAL A 322 5.49 28.91 -9.48
N GLU A 323 6.59 29.14 -8.75
CA GLU A 323 7.62 28.12 -8.52
C GLU A 323 7.08 26.94 -7.71
N SER A 324 6.36 27.22 -6.62
CA SER A 324 5.68 26.20 -5.81
C SER A 324 4.64 25.44 -6.62
N ALA A 325 3.86 26.12 -7.46
CA ALA A 325 2.86 25.48 -8.31
C ALA A 325 3.49 24.51 -9.32
N VAL A 326 4.58 24.92 -9.98
CA VAL A 326 5.30 24.10 -10.97
C VAL A 326 5.99 22.92 -10.29
N ASN A 327 6.81 23.16 -9.27
CA ASN A 327 7.56 22.10 -8.58
C ASN A 327 6.61 21.08 -7.91
N GLY A 328 5.52 21.56 -7.32
CA GLY A 328 4.47 20.73 -6.75
C GLY A 328 3.74 19.89 -7.79
N ALA A 329 3.39 20.47 -8.95
CA ALA A 329 2.75 19.75 -10.05
C ALA A 329 3.66 18.66 -10.63
N ILE A 330 4.93 18.97 -10.92
CA ILE A 330 5.92 18.00 -11.44
C ILE A 330 6.07 16.82 -10.48
N ARG A 331 6.27 17.06 -9.18
CA ARG A 331 6.40 15.98 -8.20
C ARG A 331 5.12 15.16 -8.08
N SER A 332 3.98 15.82 -7.89
CA SER A 332 2.70 15.15 -7.67
C SER A 332 2.27 14.29 -8.87
N ALA A 333 2.52 14.75 -10.10
CA ALA A 333 2.14 14.04 -11.31
C ALA A 333 3.11 12.92 -11.69
N PHE A 334 4.42 13.12 -11.49
CA PHE A 334 5.43 12.27 -12.13
C PHE A 334 6.27 11.44 -11.16
N GLU A 335 6.27 11.72 -9.86
CA GLU A 335 6.91 10.81 -8.91
C GLU A 335 6.24 9.43 -8.94
N TYR A 336 7.06 8.39 -9.00
CA TYR A 336 6.59 7.01 -9.17
C TYR A 336 5.69 6.84 -10.40
N SER A 337 5.94 7.65 -11.43
CA SER A 337 5.26 7.64 -12.73
C SER A 337 3.75 7.85 -12.61
N GLY A 338 3.33 8.66 -11.64
CA GLY A 338 1.93 8.97 -11.38
C GLY A 338 1.12 7.79 -10.83
N GLN A 339 1.78 6.71 -10.39
CA GLN A 339 1.12 5.48 -9.90
C GLN A 339 0.71 5.59 -8.43
N LYS A 340 0.20 6.75 -8.02
CA LYS A 340 -0.32 7.02 -6.67
C LYS A 340 -1.81 7.32 -6.76
N CYS A 341 -2.61 6.85 -5.80
CA CYS A 341 -4.02 7.21 -5.71
C CYS A 341 -4.24 8.73 -5.58
N SER A 342 -3.23 9.44 -5.06
CA SER A 342 -3.20 10.88 -4.81
C SER A 342 -2.46 11.70 -5.89
N ALA A 343 -1.95 11.08 -6.95
CA ALA A 343 -1.19 11.79 -7.99
C ALA A 343 -2.04 12.87 -8.65
N CYS A 344 -1.47 14.07 -8.83
CA CYS A 344 -2.12 15.14 -9.59
C CYS A 344 -2.17 14.77 -11.07
N SER A 345 -3.37 14.74 -11.62
CA SER A 345 -3.61 14.44 -13.05
C SER A 345 -4.19 15.64 -13.81
N ARG A 346 -4.65 16.68 -13.09
CA ARG A 346 -5.32 17.85 -13.65
C ARG A 346 -4.78 19.12 -13.00
N LEU A 347 -4.25 20.03 -13.80
CA LEU A 347 -3.74 21.32 -13.35
C LEU A 347 -4.62 22.42 -13.92
N TYR A 348 -5.36 23.13 -13.07
CA TYR A 348 -6.15 24.30 -13.46
C TYR A 348 -5.33 25.55 -13.19
N ALA A 349 -5.04 26.33 -14.23
CA ALA A 349 -4.24 27.55 -14.14
C ALA A 349 -4.93 28.72 -14.85
N PRO A 350 -4.80 29.96 -14.34
CA PRO A 350 -5.46 31.11 -14.94
C PRO A 350 -4.64 31.61 -16.13
N ASP A 351 -5.32 32.12 -17.16
CA ASP A 351 -4.71 32.75 -18.35
C ASP A 351 -3.57 33.72 -18.01
N SER A 352 -3.74 34.51 -16.94
CA SER A 352 -2.75 35.50 -16.50
C SER A 352 -1.39 34.90 -16.10
N LEU A 353 -1.37 33.63 -15.65
CA LEU A 353 -0.15 32.94 -15.24
C LEU A 353 0.26 31.82 -16.20
N TRP A 354 -0.64 31.38 -17.09
CA TRP A 354 -0.38 30.23 -17.96
C TRP A 354 0.90 30.34 -18.79
N PRO A 355 1.25 31.49 -19.42
CA PRO A 355 2.50 31.59 -20.16
C PRO A 355 3.75 31.31 -19.30
N GLN A 356 3.75 31.76 -18.05
CA GLN A 356 4.86 31.55 -17.12
C GLN A 356 4.90 30.11 -16.61
N ILE A 357 3.75 29.57 -16.21
CA ILE A 357 3.61 28.19 -15.72
C ILE A 357 3.98 27.19 -16.82
N LYS A 358 3.45 27.36 -18.03
CA LYS A 358 3.73 26.50 -19.19
C LYS A 358 5.22 26.48 -19.50
N ALA A 359 5.87 27.65 -19.61
CA ALA A 359 7.31 27.73 -19.88
C ALA A 359 8.13 26.99 -18.83
N ARG A 360 7.85 27.20 -17.54
CA ARG A 360 8.57 26.54 -16.44
C ARG A 360 8.29 25.04 -16.35
N LEU A 361 7.06 24.59 -16.60
CA LEU A 361 6.72 23.17 -16.66
C LEU A 361 7.53 22.46 -17.76
N LEU A 362 7.64 23.06 -18.94
CA LEU A 362 8.40 22.50 -20.06
C LEU A 362 9.92 22.49 -19.78
N GLU A 363 10.43 23.55 -19.14
CA GLU A 363 11.83 23.61 -18.71
C GLU A 363 12.17 22.50 -17.69
N GLU A 364 11.34 22.35 -16.65
CA GLU A 364 11.54 21.31 -15.63
C GLU A 364 11.31 19.90 -16.19
N HIS A 365 10.33 19.74 -17.09
CA HIS A 365 10.11 18.47 -17.81
C HIS A 365 11.37 18.00 -18.53
N GLY A 366 12.07 18.90 -19.23
CA GLY A 366 13.32 18.59 -19.93
C GLY A 366 14.46 18.09 -19.02
N LYS A 367 14.35 18.30 -17.70
CA LYS A 367 15.32 17.83 -16.69
C LYS A 367 14.94 16.48 -16.09
N ILE A 368 13.74 15.96 -16.35
CA ILE A 368 13.25 14.72 -15.73
C ILE A 368 14.02 13.52 -16.30
N LYS A 369 14.71 12.81 -15.41
CA LYS A 369 15.40 11.56 -15.74
C LYS A 369 14.50 10.36 -15.49
N VAL A 370 14.19 9.63 -16.57
CA VAL A 370 13.50 8.33 -16.51
C VAL A 370 14.53 7.22 -16.71
N GLY A 371 14.56 6.22 -15.83
CA GLY A 371 15.60 5.18 -15.93
C GLY A 371 15.50 4.07 -14.90
N ASN A 372 16.59 3.29 -14.80
CA ASN A 372 16.73 2.23 -13.81
C ASN A 372 17.10 2.84 -12.44
N PRO A 373 16.20 2.78 -11.43
CA PRO A 373 16.42 3.41 -10.13
C PRO A 373 17.44 2.66 -9.26
N ALA A 374 17.77 1.41 -9.60
CA ALA A 374 18.73 0.61 -8.86
C ALA A 374 20.19 0.91 -9.27
N ASP A 375 20.41 1.23 -10.56
CA ASP A 375 21.75 1.55 -11.09
C ASP A 375 22.06 3.06 -11.00
N ASP A 376 21.03 3.92 -11.08
CA ASP A 376 21.20 5.37 -11.06
C ASP A 376 20.23 6.08 -10.10
N PHE A 377 20.76 6.56 -8.97
CA PHE A 377 19.99 7.25 -7.93
C PHE A 377 19.60 8.69 -8.28
N SER A 378 20.08 9.23 -9.42
CA SER A 378 19.60 10.50 -9.99
C SER A 378 18.30 10.36 -10.79
N THR A 379 17.84 9.13 -11.01
CA THR A 379 16.56 8.84 -11.64
C THR A 379 15.42 9.49 -10.86
N PHE A 380 14.63 10.32 -11.53
CA PHE A 380 13.45 10.97 -10.94
C PHE A 380 12.27 10.00 -10.87
N THR A 381 12.05 9.24 -11.94
CA THR A 381 11.03 8.18 -11.99
C THR A 381 11.43 7.03 -12.91
N SER A 382 10.71 5.91 -12.87
CA SER A 382 11.05 4.69 -13.63
C SER A 382 9.88 4.19 -14.47
N ALA A 383 9.98 2.95 -14.94
CA ALA A 383 8.92 2.25 -15.63
C ALA A 383 7.62 2.16 -14.80
N VAL A 384 6.49 2.06 -15.51
CA VAL A 384 5.20 1.71 -14.89
C VAL A 384 5.16 0.23 -14.54
N ILE A 385 4.25 -0.18 -13.68
CA ILE A 385 4.36 -1.44 -12.94
C ILE A 385 4.35 -2.72 -13.81
N ASP A 386 3.51 -2.76 -14.84
CA ASP A 386 3.34 -3.96 -15.67
C ASP A 386 2.88 -3.61 -17.09
N GLU A 387 2.81 -4.63 -17.95
CA GLU A 387 2.38 -4.49 -19.33
C GLU A 387 0.93 -3.97 -19.45
N LYS A 388 0.04 -4.33 -18.52
CA LYS A 388 -1.35 -3.88 -18.55
C LYS A 388 -1.44 -2.38 -18.28
N ALA A 389 -0.66 -1.87 -17.33
CA ALA A 389 -0.51 -0.44 -17.07
C ALA A 389 0.09 0.26 -18.28
N PHE A 390 1.18 -0.28 -18.85
CA PHE A 390 1.82 0.27 -20.05
C PHE A 390 0.83 0.43 -21.20
N ARG A 391 0.14 -0.64 -21.59
CA ARG A 391 -0.83 -0.62 -22.70
C ARG A 391 -1.99 0.33 -22.44
N ARG A 392 -2.47 0.42 -21.20
CA ARG A 392 -3.52 1.39 -20.81
C ARG A 392 -3.03 2.82 -21.04
N ILE A 393 -1.82 3.15 -20.59
CA ILE A 393 -1.27 4.50 -20.69
C ILE A 393 -0.94 4.85 -22.14
N GLN A 394 -0.38 3.92 -22.90
CA GLN A 394 -0.18 4.07 -24.35
C GLN A 394 -1.50 4.37 -25.07
N GLY A 395 -2.61 3.73 -24.67
CA GLY A 395 -3.94 4.04 -25.20
C GLY A 395 -4.39 5.48 -24.92
N TRP A 396 -4.08 6.02 -23.73
CA TRP A 396 -4.39 7.41 -23.39
C TRP A 396 -3.54 8.43 -24.14
N ILE A 397 -2.26 8.12 -24.36
CA ILE A 397 -1.38 8.96 -25.17
C ILE A 397 -1.89 8.99 -26.61
N LYS A 398 -2.24 7.84 -27.18
CA LYS A 398 -2.85 7.75 -28.52
C LYS A 398 -4.16 8.54 -28.61
N HIS A 399 -5.03 8.44 -27.59
CA HIS A 399 -6.25 9.26 -27.52
C HIS A 399 -5.93 10.76 -27.55
N ALA A 400 -4.88 11.20 -26.85
CA ALA A 400 -4.46 12.60 -26.85
C ALA A 400 -3.86 13.07 -28.18
N GLU A 401 -3.26 12.17 -28.97
CA GLU A 401 -2.80 12.46 -30.34
C GLU A 401 -3.97 12.59 -31.33
N GLU A 402 -5.04 11.82 -31.12
CA GLU A 402 -6.21 11.76 -32.00
C GLU A 402 -7.29 12.81 -31.67
N SER A 403 -7.35 13.28 -30.42
CA SER A 403 -8.41 14.19 -29.94
C SER A 403 -8.14 15.65 -30.36
N PRO A 404 -9.09 16.34 -31.03
CA PRO A 404 -8.89 17.72 -31.48
C PRO A 404 -8.91 18.75 -30.34
N SER A 405 -9.40 18.38 -29.15
CA SER A 405 -9.40 19.22 -27.95
C SER A 405 -8.12 19.09 -27.13
N LEU A 406 -7.24 18.14 -27.46
CA LEU A 406 -6.01 17.87 -26.71
C LEU A 406 -4.77 18.29 -27.50
N THR A 407 -3.71 18.68 -26.81
CA THR A 407 -2.41 18.98 -27.40
C THR A 407 -1.32 18.51 -26.46
N ILE A 408 -0.49 17.58 -26.91
CA ILE A 408 0.68 17.14 -26.16
C ILE A 408 1.73 18.26 -26.20
N LEU A 409 2.04 18.82 -25.04
CA LEU A 409 3.03 19.89 -24.88
C LEU A 409 4.45 19.34 -24.70
N ALA A 410 4.58 18.19 -24.04
CA ALA A 410 5.85 17.50 -23.83
C ALA A 410 5.63 16.01 -23.54
N GLY A 411 6.62 15.17 -23.85
CA GLY A 411 6.58 13.73 -23.64
C GLY A 411 5.82 12.97 -24.73
N GLY A 412 5.04 11.96 -24.32
CA GLY A 412 4.23 11.12 -25.22
C GLY A 412 4.95 9.86 -25.74
N ARG A 413 6.24 9.65 -25.44
CA ARG A 413 6.93 8.44 -25.89
C ARG A 413 6.77 7.30 -24.89
N CYS A 414 6.62 6.09 -25.43
CA CYS A 414 6.53 4.85 -24.67
C CYS A 414 7.46 3.80 -25.29
N ASP A 415 8.18 3.04 -24.46
CA ASP A 415 9.01 1.92 -24.88
C ASP A 415 8.88 0.78 -23.86
N ASN A 416 8.52 -0.42 -24.32
CA ASN A 416 8.44 -1.63 -23.52
C ASN A 416 9.46 -2.71 -23.91
N SER A 417 10.51 -2.36 -24.66
CA SER A 417 11.54 -3.31 -25.13
C SER A 417 12.32 -3.95 -23.98
N VAL A 418 12.70 -3.17 -22.96
CA VAL A 418 13.47 -3.62 -21.78
C VAL A 418 12.66 -3.56 -20.49
N GLY A 419 11.96 -2.44 -20.27
CA GLY A 419 11.08 -2.21 -19.13
C GLY A 419 9.88 -1.41 -19.60
N TYR A 420 8.83 -1.30 -18.80
CA TYR A 420 7.58 -0.62 -19.18
C TYR A 420 7.70 0.91 -19.08
N VAL A 421 8.54 1.53 -19.90
CA VAL A 421 8.90 2.95 -19.78
C VAL A 421 7.89 3.84 -20.49
N VAL A 422 7.36 4.83 -19.76
CA VAL A 422 6.52 5.90 -20.31
C VAL A 422 7.14 7.23 -19.90
N GLU A 423 7.35 8.12 -20.87
CA GLU A 423 7.85 9.47 -20.57
C GLU A 423 6.79 10.30 -19.82
N PRO A 424 7.19 11.13 -18.84
CA PRO A 424 6.33 12.18 -18.29
C PRO A 424 5.68 12.95 -19.42
N THR A 425 4.36 13.07 -19.40
CA THR A 425 3.60 13.67 -20.50
C THR A 425 2.75 14.81 -19.97
N ILE A 426 2.86 15.98 -20.62
CA ILE A 426 2.06 17.17 -20.30
C ILE A 426 1.13 17.43 -21.47
N ILE A 427 -0.16 17.55 -21.19
CA ILE A 427 -1.22 17.70 -22.19
C ILE A 427 -2.02 18.96 -21.86
N GLU A 428 -2.28 19.78 -22.85
CA GLU A 428 -3.21 20.91 -22.78
C GLU A 428 -4.55 20.46 -23.35
N SER A 429 -5.63 20.69 -22.63
CA SER A 429 -7.01 20.46 -23.04
C SER A 429 -7.74 21.79 -23.24
N LYS A 430 -8.50 21.90 -24.32
CA LYS A 430 -9.46 22.99 -24.54
C LYS A 430 -10.83 22.70 -23.96
N ASP A 431 -11.07 21.49 -23.47
CA ASP A 431 -12.32 21.05 -22.88
C ASP A 431 -12.09 20.57 -21.43
N PRO A 432 -12.64 21.27 -20.42
CA PRO A 432 -12.51 20.84 -19.02
C PRO A 432 -13.28 19.55 -18.71
N LYS A 433 -14.12 19.06 -19.64
CA LYS A 433 -14.88 17.81 -19.56
C LYS A 433 -14.39 16.75 -20.56
N GLU A 434 -13.20 16.93 -21.14
CA GLU A 434 -12.60 15.89 -21.97
C GLU A 434 -12.51 14.58 -21.16
N ARG A 435 -12.73 13.44 -21.81
CA ARG A 435 -12.71 12.12 -21.18
C ARG A 435 -11.47 11.88 -20.31
N ILE A 436 -10.31 12.36 -20.76
CA ILE A 436 -9.04 12.29 -20.04
C ILE A 436 -9.13 13.02 -18.70
N MET A 437 -9.89 14.12 -18.59
CA MET A 437 -10.13 14.91 -17.36
C MET A 437 -11.07 14.24 -16.34
N GLU A 438 -11.77 13.17 -16.72
CA GLU A 438 -12.74 12.49 -15.85
C GLU A 438 -12.27 11.08 -15.44
N GLU A 439 -11.62 10.36 -16.35
CA GLU A 439 -11.20 8.98 -16.11
C GLU A 439 -9.83 8.88 -15.41
N VAL A 440 -9.73 8.01 -14.40
CA VAL A 440 -8.48 7.75 -13.68
C VAL A 440 -7.50 7.01 -14.59
N THR A 441 -6.39 7.68 -14.92
CA THR A 441 -5.36 7.16 -15.82
C THR A 441 -4.28 6.34 -15.09
N CYS A 442 -4.00 6.65 -13.82
CA CYS A 442 -2.87 6.13 -13.03
C CYS A 442 -1.57 6.16 -13.84
N SER A 443 -1.19 7.35 -14.29
CA SER A 443 -0.18 7.57 -15.31
C SER A 443 0.57 8.88 -15.07
N PRO A 444 1.77 9.04 -15.66
CA PRO A 444 2.49 10.31 -15.62
C PRO A 444 1.93 11.27 -16.69
N ILE A 445 0.63 11.59 -16.60
CA ILE A 445 -0.06 12.53 -17.51
C ILE A 445 -0.61 13.68 -16.67
N THR A 446 -0.24 14.92 -17.00
CA THR A 446 -0.85 16.13 -16.43
C THR A 446 -1.63 16.87 -17.50
N GLU A 447 -2.89 17.15 -17.22
CA GLU A 447 -3.80 17.83 -18.15
C GLU A 447 -4.10 19.27 -17.68
N HIS A 448 -4.01 20.26 -18.56
CA HIS A 448 -4.40 21.64 -18.26
C HIS A 448 -5.63 22.05 -19.08
N PRO A 449 -6.80 22.35 -18.46
CA PRO A 449 -7.92 22.91 -19.20
C PRO A 449 -7.72 24.42 -19.40
N TYR A 450 -7.98 24.89 -20.63
CA TYR A 450 -8.22 26.31 -20.90
C TYR A 450 -9.46 26.75 -20.11
N ILE A 451 -9.31 27.71 -19.18
CA ILE A 451 -10.43 28.33 -18.44
C ILE A 451 -10.41 29.82 -18.64
#